data_AF-A0A7L4ZLE2-F1
#
_entry.id   AF-A0A7L4ZLE2-F1
#
_cell.length_a   1.000
_cell.length_b   1.000
_cell.length_c   1.000
_cell.angle_alpha   90.00
_cell.angle_beta   90.00
_cell.angle_gamma   90.00
#
_symmetry.space_group_name_H-M   'P 1'
#
loop_
_entity.id
_entity.type
_entity.pdbx_description
1 polymer ?
#
loop_
_entity_poly.entity_id
_entity_poly.type
_entity_poly.pdbx_seq_one_letter_code
_entity_poly.pdbx_strand_id
1 'polypeptide(L)'
;MKKVFLCLIALAFLSCSTDDENSLILNESNLSFNLNGVDYSLTDYNVTLNPANTEIRIIEASFDNNMKTLLFSVLVEETNQIDDFVFIENHINHISDPIYGNRETSIEVHTDSKMEGTFRATMEDNTGQPIFTFTDGVINIEY
;
A
#
# COMPACT_ATOMS: atom_id res chain seq x y z
N MET A 1 53.88 -43.97 31.66
CA MET A 1 53.49 -42.65 32.24
C MET A 1 52.61 -41.98 31.18
N LYS A 2 51.27 -41.87 31.39
CA LYS A 2 50.54 -40.63 31.75
C LYS A 2 50.91 -39.46 30.82
N LYS A 3 50.05 -38.82 30.01
CA LYS A 3 48.58 -38.74 29.88
C LYS A 3 48.23 -38.36 28.42
N VAL A 4 47.03 -38.78 27.99
CA VAL A 4 46.28 -38.25 26.84
C VAL A 4 45.96 -36.77 27.07
N PHE A 5 46.07 -35.93 26.05
CA PHE A 5 45.30 -34.69 25.96
C PHE A 5 44.86 -34.46 24.50
N LEU A 6 43.58 -34.77 24.27
CA LEU A 6 42.79 -34.39 23.12
C LEU A 6 42.44 -32.90 23.29
N CYS A 7 42.75 -32.06 22.31
CA CYS A 7 42.32 -30.65 22.32
C CYS A 7 41.46 -30.40 21.08
N LEU A 8 40.15 -30.48 21.29
CA LEU A 8 39.09 -29.92 20.44
C LEU A 8 39.17 -28.40 20.56
N ILE A 9 39.37 -27.69 19.45
CA ILE A 9 39.06 -26.25 19.38
C ILE A 9 38.11 -26.06 18.21
N ALA A 10 36.90 -25.63 18.58
CA ALA A 10 35.75 -25.42 17.74
C ALA A 10 35.96 -24.30 16.72
N LEU A 11 35.35 -24.46 15.55
CA LEU A 11 35.05 -23.37 14.63
C LEU A 11 34.22 -22.32 15.36
N ALA A 12 34.80 -21.14 15.60
CA ALA A 12 34.05 -19.93 15.84
C ALA A 12 33.93 -19.19 14.51
N PHE A 13 32.80 -19.36 13.83
CA PHE A 13 32.33 -18.36 12.88
C PHE A 13 32.09 -17.08 13.67
N LEU A 14 33.05 -16.16 13.62
CA LEU A 14 32.81 -14.78 14.00
C LEU A 14 31.85 -14.21 12.96
N SER A 15 30.57 -14.20 13.32
CA SER A 15 29.55 -13.38 12.67
C SER A 15 30.05 -11.95 12.66
N CYS A 16 30.43 -11.48 11.48
CA CYS A 16 30.65 -10.06 11.23
C CYS A 16 29.27 -9.41 11.29
N SER A 17 28.86 -8.96 12.48
CA SER A 17 27.82 -7.96 12.64
C SER A 17 28.45 -6.62 12.26
N THR A 18 28.52 -6.36 10.96
CA THR A 18 28.61 -5.00 10.43
C THR A 18 27.18 -4.56 10.23
N ASP A 19 26.66 -3.79 11.18
CA ASP A 19 26.80 -2.33 11.27
C ASP A 19 25.48 -1.80 10.72
N ASP A 20 24.84 -0.92 11.49
CA ASP A 20 23.57 -0.32 11.17
C ASP A 20 23.58 0.16 9.71
N GLU A 21 22.99 -0.62 8.81
CA GLU A 21 22.27 -0.02 7.70
C GLU A 21 21.08 0.66 8.35
N ASN A 22 21.35 1.87 8.85
CA ASN A 22 20.45 2.98 8.74
C ASN A 22 20.13 3.09 7.25
N SER A 23 19.27 2.20 6.78
CA SER A 23 18.58 2.29 5.52
C SER A 23 17.98 3.68 5.58
N LEU A 24 18.59 4.59 4.83
CA LEU A 24 17.92 5.78 4.39
C LEU A 24 16.67 5.23 3.70
N ILE A 25 15.57 5.14 4.45
CA ILE A 25 14.24 5.05 3.90
C ILE A 25 14.15 6.37 3.15
N LEU A 26 14.55 6.33 1.89
CA LEU A 26 14.13 7.33 0.94
C LEU A 26 12.61 7.26 1.06
N ASN A 27 11.98 8.33 1.54
CA ASN A 27 10.53 8.51 1.52
C ASN A 27 10.09 8.63 0.05
N GLU A 28 10.38 7.62 -0.76
CA GLU A 28 9.95 7.54 -2.14
C GLU A 28 8.44 7.50 -2.14
N SER A 29 7.87 8.40 -2.91
CA SER A 29 6.44 8.51 -3.07
C SER A 29 5.91 7.19 -3.62
N ASN A 30 5.06 6.52 -2.84
CA ASN A 30 4.53 5.21 -3.16
C ASN A 30 3.10 5.04 -2.65
N LEU A 31 2.45 4.05 -3.23
CA LEU A 31 1.19 3.50 -2.81
C LEU A 31 1.42 2.02 -2.50
N SER A 32 1.23 1.60 -1.25
CA SER A 32 1.43 0.20 -0.85
C SER A 32 0.19 -0.37 -0.18
N PHE A 33 -0.05 -1.67 -0.35
CA PHE A 33 -1.19 -2.37 0.24
C PHE A 33 -1.00 -3.88 0.15
N ASN A 34 -1.73 -4.63 0.97
CA ASN A 34 -1.94 -6.06 0.81
C ASN A 34 -3.30 -6.29 0.12
N LEU A 35 -3.30 -7.03 -0.99
CA LEU A 35 -4.52 -7.44 -1.70
C LEU A 35 -4.65 -8.96 -1.61
N ASN A 36 -5.67 -9.44 -0.89
CA ASN A 36 -5.96 -10.87 -0.71
C ASN A 36 -4.74 -11.68 -0.21
N GLY A 37 -3.91 -11.11 0.65
CA GLY A 37 -2.71 -11.77 1.19
C GLY A 37 -1.43 -11.55 0.37
N VAL A 38 -1.48 -10.79 -0.72
CA VAL A 38 -0.31 -10.47 -1.54
C VAL A 38 0.06 -8.99 -1.39
N ASP A 39 1.31 -8.70 -1.04
CA ASP A 39 1.79 -7.33 -0.85
C ASP A 39 2.17 -6.67 -2.17
N TYR A 40 1.76 -5.41 -2.34
CA TYR A 40 2.08 -4.55 -3.47
C TYR A 40 2.71 -3.24 -2.98
N SER A 41 3.68 -2.74 -3.74
CA SER A 41 4.25 -1.41 -3.59
C SER A 41 4.37 -0.80 -4.99
N LEU A 42 3.62 0.27 -5.23
CA LEU A 42 3.47 0.91 -6.53
C LEU A 42 4.14 2.29 -6.47
N THR A 43 5.13 2.48 -7.34
CA THR A 43 5.79 3.78 -7.55
C THR A 43 5.30 4.48 -8.82
N ASP A 44 4.70 3.71 -9.75
CA ASP A 44 4.07 4.23 -10.95
C ASP A 44 2.56 4.43 -10.72
N TYR A 45 2.14 5.68 -10.67
CA TYR A 45 0.74 6.09 -10.56
C TYR A 45 0.51 7.42 -11.29
N ASN A 46 -0.71 7.64 -11.75
CA ASN A 46 -1.15 8.87 -12.37
C ASN A 46 -2.07 9.62 -11.43
N VAL A 47 -1.89 10.94 -11.37
CA VAL A 47 -2.75 11.83 -10.58
C VAL A 47 -3.34 12.86 -11.51
N THR A 48 -4.66 12.95 -11.51
CA THR A 48 -5.39 13.88 -12.36
C THR A 48 -6.40 14.68 -11.54
N LEU A 49 -6.73 15.87 -12.04
CA LEU A 49 -7.83 16.66 -11.51
C LEU A 49 -9.15 16.18 -12.10
N ASN A 50 -10.17 16.02 -11.27
CA ASN A 50 -11.51 15.77 -11.79
C ASN A 50 -11.97 17.00 -12.58
N PRO A 51 -12.39 16.84 -13.85
CA PRO A 51 -12.79 17.97 -14.70
C PRO A 51 -14.09 18.63 -14.28
N ALA A 52 -14.95 17.93 -13.52
CA ALA A 52 -16.20 18.47 -12.99
C ALA A 52 -16.00 19.19 -11.66
N ASN A 53 -14.98 18.82 -10.89
CA ASN A 53 -14.61 19.48 -9.64
C ASN A 53 -13.09 19.42 -9.44
N THR A 54 -12.39 20.53 -9.63
CA THR A 54 -10.93 20.61 -9.51
C THR A 54 -10.42 20.49 -8.07
N GLU A 55 -11.31 20.45 -7.09
CA GLU A 55 -10.95 20.12 -5.71
C GLU A 55 -10.79 18.60 -5.54
N ILE A 56 -11.20 17.76 -6.50
CA ILE A 56 -11.03 16.30 -6.39
C ILE A 56 -9.79 15.85 -7.16
N ARG A 57 -8.89 15.16 -6.46
CA ARG A 57 -7.78 14.41 -7.06
C ARG A 57 -8.23 12.99 -7.35
N ILE A 58 -7.90 12.48 -8.54
CA ILE A 58 -8.12 11.10 -8.95
C ILE A 58 -6.74 10.44 -9.09
N ILE A 59 -6.55 9.36 -8.34
CA ILE A 59 -5.33 8.56 -8.33
C ILE A 59 -5.63 7.27 -9.07
N GLU A 60 -4.81 6.94 -10.07
CA GLU A 60 -4.89 5.71 -10.85
C GLU A 60 -3.54 5.01 -10.86
N ALA A 61 -3.49 3.75 -10.39
CA ALA A 61 -2.27 2.95 -10.36
C ALA A 61 -2.53 1.58 -11.00
N SER A 62 -1.84 1.29 -12.10
CA SER A 62 -1.90 -0.02 -12.77
C SER A 62 -0.78 -0.93 -12.30
N PHE A 63 -1.10 -2.21 -12.11
CA PHE A 63 -0.17 -3.22 -11.62
C PHE A 63 -0.48 -4.60 -12.21
N ASP A 64 0.36 -5.60 -11.90
CA ASP A 64 0.31 -6.94 -12.50
C ASP A 64 0.26 -6.91 -14.03
N ASN A 65 1.26 -6.27 -14.64
CA ASN A 65 1.36 -6.12 -16.10
C ASN A 65 0.12 -5.43 -16.71
N ASN A 66 -0.44 -4.43 -16.03
CA ASN A 66 -1.64 -3.69 -16.43
C ASN A 66 -2.92 -4.54 -16.52
N MET A 67 -2.95 -5.70 -15.86
CA MET A 67 -4.18 -6.49 -15.73
C MET A 67 -5.09 -5.97 -14.61
N LYS A 68 -4.50 -5.20 -13.69
CA LYS A 68 -5.17 -4.63 -12.52
C LYS A 68 -4.96 -3.12 -12.46
N THR A 69 -5.97 -2.41 -12.02
CA THR A 69 -5.90 -0.97 -11.72
C THR A 69 -6.59 -0.70 -10.40
N LEU A 70 -5.92 0.06 -9.53
CA LEU A 70 -6.55 0.69 -8.37
C LEU A 70 -6.82 2.16 -8.71
N LEU A 71 -8.07 2.57 -8.55
CA LEU A 71 -8.54 3.92 -8.83
C LEU A 71 -9.26 4.46 -7.60
N PHE A 72 -8.84 5.61 -7.09
CA PHE A 72 -9.56 6.25 -6.00
C PHE A 72 -9.55 7.77 -6.10
N SER A 73 -10.56 8.40 -5.50
CA SER A 73 -10.74 9.85 -5.51
C SER A 73 -10.74 10.41 -4.09
N VAL A 74 -10.13 11.58 -3.92
CA VAL A 74 -10.09 12.28 -2.63
C VAL A 74 -10.35 13.76 -2.88
N LEU A 75 -11.18 14.37 -2.06
CA LEU A 75 -11.41 15.81 -2.05
C LEU A 75 -10.24 16.51 -1.34
N VAL A 76 -9.66 17.52 -1.98
CA VAL A 76 -8.56 18.37 -1.47
C VAL A 76 -9.04 19.08 -0.21
N GLU A 77 -8.17 19.14 0.80
CA GLU A 77 -8.47 19.68 2.14
C GLU A 77 -9.51 18.90 2.96
N GLU A 78 -10.15 17.86 2.42
CA GLU A 78 -10.90 16.91 3.25
C GLU A 78 -9.97 15.95 3.99
N THR A 79 -10.26 15.79 5.27
CA THR A 79 -9.57 14.86 6.16
C THR A 79 -10.40 13.59 6.31
N ASN A 80 -9.74 12.44 6.27
CA ASN A 80 -10.28 11.10 6.60
C ASN A 80 -11.16 10.36 5.58
N GLN A 81 -11.46 10.88 4.39
CA GLN A 81 -12.30 10.13 3.45
C GLN A 81 -11.73 10.06 2.03
N ILE A 82 -11.61 8.83 1.53
CA ILE A 82 -11.60 8.55 0.10
C ILE A 82 -13.05 8.51 -0.35
N ASP A 83 -13.41 9.20 -1.43
CA ASP A 83 -14.78 9.25 -1.97
C ASP A 83 -15.12 8.00 -2.77
N ASP A 84 -14.39 7.75 -3.85
CA ASP A 84 -14.51 6.55 -4.67
C ASP A 84 -13.30 5.65 -4.44
N PHE A 85 -13.53 4.34 -4.35
CA PHE A 85 -12.46 3.36 -4.30
C PHE A 85 -12.87 2.18 -5.18
N VAL A 86 -12.17 2.05 -6.31
CA VAL A 86 -12.50 1.13 -7.40
C VAL A 86 -11.29 0.28 -7.70
N PHE A 87 -11.50 -1.03 -7.69
CA PHE A 87 -10.54 -2.00 -8.16
C PHE A 87 -11.02 -2.56 -9.50
N ILE A 88 -10.16 -2.51 -10.51
CA ILE A 88 -10.45 -3.01 -11.84
C ILE A 88 -9.55 -4.22 -12.08
N GLU A 89 -10.12 -5.38 -12.33
CA GLU A 89 -9.40 -6.58 -12.73
C GLU A 89 -9.99 -7.12 -14.02
N ASN A 90 -9.16 -7.31 -15.05
CA ASN A 90 -9.62 -7.82 -16.35
C ASN A 90 -10.80 -7.03 -16.96
N HIS A 91 -10.81 -5.71 -16.79
CA HIS A 91 -11.89 -4.79 -17.22
C HIS A 91 -13.22 -4.92 -16.47
N ILE A 92 -13.23 -5.63 -15.33
CA ILE A 92 -14.38 -5.71 -14.44
C ILE A 92 -14.15 -4.75 -13.27
N ASN A 93 -15.11 -3.87 -13.03
CA ASN A 93 -15.05 -2.89 -11.94
C ASN A 93 -15.65 -3.47 -10.66
N HIS A 94 -14.88 -3.39 -9.58
CA HIS A 94 -15.28 -3.73 -8.22
C HIS A 94 -15.20 -2.46 -7.38
N ILE A 95 -16.32 -2.07 -6.78
CA ILE A 95 -16.42 -0.81 -6.03
C ILE A 95 -16.62 -1.18 -4.56
N SER A 96 -15.84 -0.57 -3.66
CA SER A 96 -16.10 -0.70 -2.23
C SER A 96 -17.25 0.21 -1.83
N ASP A 97 -18.25 -0.30 -1.10
CA ASP A 97 -19.35 0.51 -0.60
C ASP A 97 -18.87 1.42 0.57
N PRO A 98 -19.04 2.75 0.49
CA PRO A 98 -18.70 3.66 1.59
C PRO A 98 -19.53 3.47 2.86
N ILE A 99 -20.76 2.95 2.73
CA ILE A 99 -21.83 3.12 3.72
C ILE A 99 -21.86 1.98 4.75
N TYR A 100 -21.36 0.80 4.41
CA TYR A 100 -21.49 -0.41 5.25
C TYR A 100 -20.21 -0.78 6.02
N GLY A 101 -19.26 0.13 6.18
CA GLY A 101 -18.00 -0.16 6.90
C GLY A 101 -17.02 -1.03 6.10
N ASN A 102 -17.31 -1.23 4.82
CA ASN A 102 -16.44 -1.91 3.86
C ASN A 102 -15.25 -1.05 3.42
N ARG A 103 -15.13 0.16 3.98
CA ARG A 103 -14.01 1.06 3.76
C ARG A 103 -13.70 1.83 5.04
N GLU A 104 -12.44 1.81 5.44
CA GLU A 104 -11.89 2.65 6.52
C GLU A 104 -10.72 3.43 5.94
N THR A 105 -10.71 4.75 6.13
CA THR A 105 -9.69 5.64 5.56
C THR A 105 -9.25 6.64 6.60
N SER A 106 -7.97 7.03 6.54
CA SER A 106 -7.38 8.06 7.38
C SER A 106 -6.42 8.88 6.54
N ILE A 107 -6.96 9.87 5.83
CA ILE A 107 -6.17 10.85 5.07
C ILE A 107 -5.69 11.92 6.05
N GLU A 108 -4.39 11.94 6.28
CA GLU A 108 -3.72 12.83 7.25
C GLU A 108 -3.21 14.11 6.58
N VAL A 109 -2.76 14.00 5.34
CA VAL A 109 -2.30 15.11 4.52
C VAL A 109 -2.96 15.02 3.16
N HIS A 110 -3.56 16.12 2.71
CA HIS A 110 -3.98 16.27 1.32
C HIS A 110 -3.86 17.73 0.90
N THR A 111 -2.80 18.02 0.16
CA THR A 111 -2.48 19.36 -0.37
C THR A 111 -2.41 19.31 -1.90
N ASP A 112 -2.14 20.46 -2.52
CA ASP A 112 -1.89 20.53 -3.96
C ASP A 112 -0.63 19.80 -4.43
N SER A 113 0.25 19.38 -3.53
CA SER A 113 1.53 18.74 -3.87
C SER A 113 1.73 17.35 -3.27
N LYS A 114 0.87 16.92 -2.34
CA LYS A 114 1.08 15.68 -1.60
C LYS A 114 -0.21 15.10 -1.03
N MET A 115 -0.26 13.78 -0.95
CA MET A 115 -1.23 13.06 -0.13
C MET A 115 -0.58 11.98 0.72
N GLU A 116 -0.94 11.97 2.00
CA GLU A 116 -0.54 10.95 2.97
C GLU A 116 -1.79 10.40 3.67
N GLY A 117 -1.82 9.08 3.85
CA GLY A 117 -2.89 8.46 4.60
C GLY A 117 -2.84 6.95 4.59
N THR A 118 -3.90 6.36 5.14
CA THR A 118 -4.08 4.91 5.12
C THR A 118 -5.48 4.53 4.66
N PHE A 119 -5.61 3.29 4.19
CA PHE A 119 -6.89 2.71 3.82
C PHE A 119 -6.97 1.21 4.12
N ARG A 120 -8.19 0.77 4.39
CA ARG A 120 -8.65 -0.61 4.29
C ARG A 120 -9.91 -0.62 3.46
N ALA A 121 -10.05 -1.55 2.52
CA ALA A 121 -11.25 -1.67 1.72
C ALA A 121 -11.60 -3.14 1.46
N THR A 122 -12.88 -3.44 1.44
CA THR A 122 -13.42 -4.75 1.07
C THR A 122 -14.42 -4.55 -0.05
N MET A 123 -14.30 -5.33 -1.12
CA MET A 123 -15.34 -5.46 -2.14
C MET A 123 -16.05 -6.80 -1.96
N GLU A 124 -17.38 -6.76 -1.97
CA GLU A 124 -18.23 -7.91 -1.72
C GLU A 124 -19.00 -8.32 -2.99
N ASP A 125 -19.43 -9.58 -3.05
CA ASP A 125 -20.38 -10.06 -4.05
C ASP A 125 -21.83 -9.71 -3.67
N ASN A 126 -22.77 -10.10 -4.53
CA ASN A 126 -24.21 -9.88 -4.31
C ASN A 126 -24.77 -10.62 -3.08
N THR A 127 -23.99 -11.49 -2.45
CA THR A 127 -24.35 -12.22 -1.23
C THR A 127 -23.68 -11.63 0.03
N GLY A 128 -22.91 -10.55 -0.12
CA GLY A 128 -22.15 -9.92 0.96
C GLY A 128 -20.89 -10.70 1.35
N GLN A 129 -20.38 -11.58 0.48
CA GLN A 129 -19.12 -12.28 0.72
C GLN A 129 -17.95 -11.47 0.15
N PRO A 130 -16.83 -11.33 0.87
CA PRO A 130 -15.67 -10.59 0.38
C PRO A 130 -15.05 -11.31 -0.81
N ILE A 131 -14.85 -10.56 -1.90
CA ILE A 131 -14.13 -11.00 -3.12
C ILE A 131 -12.68 -10.48 -3.07
N PHE A 132 -12.54 -9.20 -2.71
CA PHE A 132 -11.25 -8.53 -2.62
C PHE A 132 -11.14 -7.78 -1.31
N THR A 133 -10.04 -7.98 -0.61
CA THR A 133 -9.72 -7.31 0.64
C THR A 133 -8.37 -6.63 0.50
N PHE A 134 -8.40 -5.31 0.65
CA PHE A 134 -7.24 -4.44 0.76
C PHE A 134 -6.98 -4.18 2.25
N THR A 135 -5.83 -4.61 2.75
CA THR A 135 -5.35 -4.27 4.10
C THR A 135 -4.01 -3.55 4.04
N ASP A 136 -3.64 -2.94 5.16
CA ASP A 136 -2.34 -2.26 5.32
C ASP A 136 -2.06 -1.23 4.20
N GLY A 137 -3.13 -0.60 3.70
CA GLY A 137 -3.05 0.40 2.65
C GLY A 137 -2.39 1.66 3.19
N VAL A 138 -1.31 2.08 2.54
CA VAL A 138 -0.56 3.30 2.83
C VAL A 138 -0.48 4.11 1.55
N ILE A 139 -0.83 5.38 1.67
CA ILE A 139 -0.71 6.38 0.62
C ILE A 139 0.39 7.33 1.08
N ASN A 140 1.44 7.49 0.27
CA ASN A 140 2.44 8.53 0.43
C ASN A 140 2.83 8.98 -0.98
N ILE A 141 1.99 9.79 -1.63
CA ILE A 141 2.15 10.17 -3.04
C ILE A 141 2.45 11.66 -3.16
N GLU A 142 3.33 12.01 -4.08
CA GLU A 142 3.68 13.41 -4.41
C GLU A 142 3.20 13.73 -5.83
N TYR A 143 2.87 15.00 -6.08
CA TYR A 143 2.29 15.50 -7.34
C TYR A 143 3.18 16.53 -8.01
#